data_AF-A0A926F8J8-F1
#
_entry.id   AF-A0A926F8J8-F1
#
_cell.length_a   1.000
_cell.length_b   1.000
_cell.length_c   1.000
_cell.angle_alpha   90.00
_cell.angle_beta   90.00
_cell.angle_gamma   90.00
#
_symmetry.space_group_name_H-M   'P 1'
#
loop_
_entity.id
_entity.type
_entity.pdbx_description
1 polymer ?
#
loop_
_entity_poly.entity_id
_entity_poly.type
_entity_poly.pdbx_seq_one_letter_code
_entity_poly.pdbx_strand_id
1 'polypeptide(L)'
;MKISADEVLNCGCKTAPDNKCAGNQEMQNGNDWDSLGRTELLRRIDEIGFAAYDLQLFLDTHRDCEEALELYKSLTFTYRAAVKAYEAKYGPLSAMNSSDKTPFEWVSDNLKWPWQKEGEM
;
A
#
# COMPACT_ATOMS: atom_id res chain seq x y z
N MET A 1 -16.42 -11.45 4.03
CA MET A 1 -16.00 -10.76 2.79
C MET A 1 -17.23 -10.58 1.91
N LYS A 2 -17.79 -9.37 1.90
CA LYS A 2 -18.75 -8.94 0.90
C LYS A 2 -18.44 -7.47 0.65
N ILE A 3 -17.80 -7.18 -0.48
CA ILE A 3 -17.82 -5.83 -1.05
C ILE A 3 -18.81 -5.99 -2.21
N SER A 4 -20.03 -5.48 -2.02
CA SER A 4 -21.06 -5.48 -3.06
C SER A 4 -20.69 -4.41 -4.08
N ALA A 5 -20.85 -4.72 -5.36
CA ALA A 5 -20.48 -3.86 -6.48
C ALA A 5 -21.43 -2.65 -6.69
N ASP A 6 -22.14 -2.21 -5.66
CA ASP A 6 -23.16 -1.16 -5.72
C ASP A 6 -22.76 0.15 -5.01
N GLU A 7 -21.51 0.28 -4.53
CA GLU A 7 -20.93 1.54 -4.04
C GLU A 7 -20.01 2.23 -5.04
N VAL A 8 -19.94 1.71 -6.27
CA VAL A 8 -19.47 2.47 -7.42
C VAL A 8 -20.65 3.26 -7.98
N LEU A 9 -20.53 4.60 -7.98
CA LEU A 9 -21.45 5.59 -8.57
C LEU A 9 -22.48 6.20 -7.61
N ASN A 10 -22.05 7.12 -6.75
CA ASN A 10 -22.88 8.28 -6.41
C ASN A 10 -22.09 9.58 -6.50
N CYS A 11 -21.86 10.04 -7.73
CA CYS A 11 -21.43 11.39 -8.02
C CYS A 11 -22.50 12.38 -7.53
N GLY A 12 -22.28 12.96 -6.34
CA GLY A 12 -23.26 13.77 -5.62
C GLY A 12 -22.66 15.06 -5.06
N CYS A 13 -21.99 15.85 -5.88
CA CYS A 13 -21.58 17.21 -5.54
C CYS A 13 -22.80 18.12 -5.32
N LYS A 14 -23.36 18.19 -4.11
CA LYS A 14 -24.28 19.27 -3.67
C LYS A 14 -24.08 19.65 -2.19
N THR A 15 -23.42 20.81 -2.02
CA THR A 15 -23.54 21.81 -0.94
C THR A 15 -23.38 21.37 0.52
N ALA A 16 -22.28 21.78 1.16
CA ALA A 16 -22.19 21.89 2.62
C ALA A 16 -21.71 23.31 3.03
N PRO A 17 -22.51 24.10 3.77
CA PRO A 17 -22.11 25.39 4.33
C PRO A 17 -21.49 25.28 5.74
N ASP A 18 -21.01 24.10 6.11
CA ASP A 18 -20.23 23.85 7.31
C ASP A 18 -18.90 23.22 6.88
N ASN A 19 -17.79 23.82 7.33
CA ASN A 19 -16.41 23.41 7.06
C ASN A 19 -16.10 21.98 7.57
N LYS A 20 -16.72 20.97 6.97
CA LYS A 20 -16.46 19.54 7.18
C LYS A 20 -15.84 18.92 5.93
N CYS A 21 -14.96 19.66 5.27
CA CYS A 21 -13.82 19.08 4.56
C CYS A 21 -12.67 18.87 5.58
N ALA A 22 -12.99 18.28 6.73
CA ALA A 22 -12.01 17.65 7.59
C ALA A 22 -11.91 16.22 7.01
N GLY A 23 -10.90 15.90 6.22
CA GLY A 23 -9.56 15.81 6.77
C GLY A 23 -9.60 14.80 7.91
N ASN A 24 -9.32 13.54 7.57
CA ASN A 24 -9.08 12.43 8.49
C ASN A 24 -10.35 11.84 9.12
N GLN A 25 -11.14 11.10 8.33
CA GLN A 25 -11.79 9.93 8.92
C GLN A 25 -10.71 8.90 9.19
N GLU A 26 -10.31 8.86 10.46
CA GLU A 26 -9.42 7.90 11.08
C GLU A 26 -9.72 6.49 10.58
N MET A 27 -8.82 5.92 9.77
CA MET A 27 -8.67 4.48 9.76
C MET A 27 -8.00 4.09 11.07
N GLN A 28 -8.80 4.08 12.14
CA GLN A 28 -8.46 3.39 13.36
C GLN A 28 -8.22 1.93 12.99
N ASN A 29 -6.96 1.50 13.01
CA ASN A 29 -6.50 0.53 14.02
C ASN A 29 -4.98 0.45 13.98
N GLY A 30 -4.36 0.69 15.14
CA GLY A 30 -2.92 0.61 15.33
C GLY A 30 -2.34 -0.73 14.87
N ASN A 31 -1.20 -0.65 14.19
CA ASN A 31 -0.17 -1.67 14.03
C ASN A 31 -0.62 -3.13 13.74
N ASP A 32 -1.66 -3.36 12.94
CA ASP A 32 -2.08 -4.72 12.53
C ASP A 32 -0.97 -5.46 11.76
N TRP A 33 -0.13 -4.72 11.02
CA TRP A 33 1.03 -5.21 10.27
C TRP A 33 2.04 -5.97 11.13
N ASP A 34 2.12 -5.68 12.44
CA ASP A 34 3.07 -6.31 13.35
C ASP A 34 2.73 -7.78 13.65
N SER A 35 1.48 -8.19 13.46
CA SER A 35 1.05 -9.58 13.66
C SER A 35 1.18 -10.45 12.41
N LEU A 36 1.23 -9.85 11.23
CA LEU A 36 1.23 -10.57 9.96
C LEU A 36 2.58 -11.24 9.66
N GLY A 37 2.50 -12.44 9.09
CA GLY A 37 3.64 -13.16 8.52
C GLY A 37 4.08 -12.57 7.18
N ARG A 38 5.30 -12.95 6.73
CA ARG A 38 5.94 -12.41 5.51
C ARG A 38 5.02 -12.43 4.29
N THR A 39 4.44 -13.58 3.98
CA THR A 39 3.60 -13.76 2.78
C THR A 39 2.31 -12.94 2.85
N GLU A 40 1.65 -12.89 4.01
CA GLU A 40 0.38 -12.15 4.14
C GLU A 40 0.61 -10.64 4.10
N LEU A 41 1.68 -10.15 4.74
CA LEU A 41 2.02 -8.74 4.67
C LEU A 41 2.41 -8.32 3.25
N LEU A 42 3.16 -9.17 2.52
CA LEU A 42 3.47 -8.92 1.11
C LEU A 42 2.21 -8.90 0.25
N ARG A 43 1.31 -9.87 0.43
CA ARG A 43 0.02 -9.93 -0.26
C ARG A 43 -0.79 -8.66 -0.05
N ARG A 44 -0.81 -8.13 1.17
CA ARG A 44 -1.50 -6.88 1.46
C ARG A 44 -0.88 -5.68 0.78
N ILE A 45 0.46 -5.59 0.76
CA ILE A 45 1.19 -4.55 0.03
C ILE A 45 0.80 -4.57 -1.44
N ASP A 46 0.76 -5.76 -2.05
CA ASP A 46 0.39 -5.93 -3.46
C ASP A 46 -1.06 -5.51 -3.73
N GLU A 47 -2.02 -5.89 -2.88
CA GLU A 47 -3.42 -5.50 -2.98
C GLU A 47 -3.60 -3.97 -2.93
N ILE A 48 -2.98 -3.32 -1.94
CA ILE A 48 -3.08 -1.86 -1.77
C ILE A 48 -2.38 -1.14 -2.92
N GLY A 49 -1.22 -1.64 -3.35
CA GLY A 49 -0.46 -1.08 -4.47
C GLY A 49 -1.24 -1.16 -5.78
N PHE A 50 -1.88 -2.30 -6.05
CA PHE A 50 -2.75 -2.47 -7.21
C PHE A 50 -3.93 -1.48 -7.19
N ALA A 51 -4.63 -1.36 -6.07
CA ALA A 51 -5.75 -0.43 -5.94
C ALA A 51 -5.33 1.03 -6.12
N ALA A 52 -4.17 1.43 -5.59
CA ALA A 52 -3.63 2.77 -5.80
C ALA A 52 -3.27 3.02 -7.28
N TYR A 53 -2.71 2.03 -7.96
CA TYR A 53 -2.37 2.12 -9.39
C TYR A 53 -3.62 2.23 -10.27
N ASP A 54 -4.67 1.45 -9.97
CA ASP A 54 -5.94 1.51 -10.69
C ASP A 54 -6.61 2.89 -10.54
N LEU A 55 -6.63 3.46 -9.34
CA LEU A 55 -7.13 4.83 -9.13
C LEU A 55 -6.31 5.88 -9.85
N GLN A 56 -4.99 5.70 -9.95
CA GLN A 56 -4.15 6.60 -10.75
C GLN A 56 -4.59 6.61 -12.22
N LEU A 57 -4.82 5.43 -12.81
CA LEU A 57 -5.31 5.31 -14.19
C LEU A 57 -6.71 5.92 -14.36
N PHE A 58 -7.57 5.75 -13.35
CA PHE A 58 -8.89 6.41 -13.35
C PHE A 58 -8.76 7.94 -13.36
N LEU A 59 -7.88 8.49 -12.53
CA LEU A 59 -7.64 9.93 -12.42
C LEU A 59 -7.03 10.56 -13.69
N ASP A 60 -6.33 9.80 -14.53
CA ASP A 60 -5.85 10.29 -15.84
C ASP A 60 -6.99 10.76 -16.75
N THR A 61 -8.18 10.16 -16.61
CA THR A 61 -9.39 10.51 -17.37
C THR A 61 -10.38 11.36 -16.55
N HIS A 62 -10.32 11.32 -15.21
CA HIS A 62 -11.24 12.01 -14.30
C HIS A 62 -10.48 12.92 -13.31
N ARG A 63 -9.76 13.91 -13.83
CA ARG A 63 -8.85 14.79 -13.05
C ARG A 63 -9.52 15.53 -11.88
N ASP A 64 -10.79 15.91 -12.05
CA ASP A 64 -11.51 16.75 -11.08
C ASP A 64 -12.34 15.90 -10.08
N CYS A 65 -12.15 14.58 -10.05
CA CYS A 65 -12.81 13.71 -9.10
C CYS A 65 -12.10 13.76 -7.73
N GLU A 66 -12.57 14.65 -6.85
CA GLU A 66 -12.02 14.85 -5.50
C GLU A 66 -12.02 13.57 -4.67
N GLU A 67 -13.08 12.78 -4.74
CA GLU A 67 -13.22 11.50 -4.02
C GLU A 67 -12.13 10.49 -4.42
N ALA A 68 -11.93 10.28 -5.71
CA ALA A 68 -10.89 9.38 -6.21
C ALA A 68 -9.48 9.87 -5.80
N LEU A 69 -9.27 11.19 -5.76
CA LEU A 69 -8.01 11.78 -5.34
C LEU A 69 -7.76 11.58 -3.83
N GLU A 70 -8.79 11.74 -2.99
CA GLU A 70 -8.69 11.48 -1.55
C GLU A 70 -8.42 10.01 -1.26
N LEU A 71 -9.11 9.10 -1.95
CA LEU A 71 -8.88 7.66 -1.82
C LEU A 71 -7.48 7.27 -2.26
N TYR A 72 -6.99 7.81 -3.38
CA TYR A 72 -5.61 7.60 -3.85
C TYR A 72 -4.58 8.05 -2.80
N LYS A 73 -4.78 9.21 -2.17
CA LYS A 73 -3.90 9.70 -1.07
C LYS A 73 -3.90 8.74 0.12
N SER A 74 -5.07 8.25 0.52
CA SER A 74 -5.21 7.29 1.62
C SER A 74 -4.52 5.96 1.34
N LEU A 75 -4.73 5.39 0.13
CA LEU A 75 -4.10 4.14 -0.27
C LEU A 75 -2.58 4.27 -0.38
N THR A 76 -2.07 5.35 -0.98
CA THR A 76 -0.62 5.57 -1.09
C THR A 76 0.04 5.77 0.27
N PHE A 77 -0.63 6.43 1.23
CA PHE A 77 -0.16 6.52 2.61
C PHE A 77 -0.09 5.13 3.27
N THR A 78 -1.17 4.35 3.14
CA THR A 78 -1.27 3.00 3.74
C THR A 78 -0.26 2.04 3.11
N TYR A 79 -0.06 2.10 1.80
CA TYR A 79 0.94 1.33 1.07
C TYR A 79 2.35 1.59 1.61
N ARG A 80 2.73 2.86 1.76
CA ARG A 80 4.04 3.25 2.32
C ARG A 80 4.23 2.76 3.76
N ALA A 81 3.19 2.82 4.57
CA ALA A 81 3.22 2.30 5.94
C ALA A 81 3.41 0.78 5.97
N ALA A 82 2.69 0.03 5.13
CA ALA A 82 2.81 -1.43 5.03
C ALA A 82 4.19 -1.85 4.50
N VAL A 83 4.71 -1.18 3.46
CA VAL A 83 6.08 -1.40 2.96
C VAL A 83 7.10 -1.18 4.07
N LYS A 84 7.01 -0.07 4.81
CA LYS A 84 7.91 0.20 5.93
C LYS A 84 7.85 -0.89 7.01
N ALA A 85 6.66 -1.37 7.34
CA ALA A 85 6.47 -2.45 8.31
C ALA A 85 7.09 -3.78 7.83
N TYR A 86 6.95 -4.09 6.53
CA TYR A 86 7.58 -5.25 5.92
C TYR A 86 9.10 -5.14 5.96
N GLU A 87 9.64 -4.00 5.51
CA GLU A 87 11.08 -3.78 5.41
C GLU A 87 11.77 -3.83 6.77
N ALA A 88 11.13 -3.29 7.81
CA ALA A 88 11.61 -3.37 9.18
C ALA A 88 11.73 -4.82 9.71
N LYS A 89 10.88 -5.75 9.22
CA LYS A 89 10.83 -7.14 9.69
C LYS A 89 11.62 -8.12 8.83
N TYR A 90 11.56 -7.93 7.51
CA TYR A 90 11.97 -8.94 6.54
C TYR A 90 13.07 -8.45 5.59
N GLY A 91 13.44 -7.17 5.65
CA GLY A 91 14.44 -6.55 4.79
C GLY A 91 13.83 -5.82 3.59
N PRO A 92 14.67 -5.10 2.82
CA PRO A 92 14.24 -4.18 1.76
C PRO A 92 13.46 -4.89 0.65
N LEU A 93 12.38 -4.26 0.17
CA LEU A 93 11.59 -4.76 -0.97
C LEU A 93 12.15 -4.32 -2.32
N SER A 94 12.95 -3.26 -2.34
CA SER A 94 13.66 -2.79 -3.54
C SER A 94 15.12 -2.49 -3.21
N ALA A 95 16.01 -2.63 -4.20
CA ALA A 95 17.41 -2.28 -4.04
C ALA A 95 17.61 -0.82 -3.58
N MET A 96 16.74 0.08 -4.02
CA MET A 96 16.79 1.50 -3.68
C MET A 96 16.45 1.80 -2.22
N ASN A 97 15.73 0.89 -1.55
CA ASN A 97 15.40 1.00 -0.13
C ASN A 97 16.36 0.23 0.78
N SER A 98 17.40 -0.41 0.21
CA SER A 98 18.40 -1.13 1.00
C SER A 98 19.37 -0.17 1.68
N SER A 99 19.94 -0.58 2.81
CA SER A 99 20.98 0.20 3.46
C SER A 99 22.32 0.11 2.73
N ASP A 100 23.06 1.21 2.71
CA ASP A 100 24.43 1.30 2.15
C ASP A 100 25.50 0.58 3.01
N LYS A 101 25.07 -0.39 3.83
CA LYS A 101 25.96 -1.15 4.70
C LYS A 101 26.68 -2.23 3.91
N THR A 102 27.83 -2.66 4.43
CA THR A 102 28.59 -3.80 3.90
C THR A 102 28.40 -5.02 4.82
N PRO A 103 28.07 -6.22 4.28
CA PRO A 103 27.76 -6.49 2.88
C PRO A 103 26.45 -5.83 2.42
N PHE A 104 26.34 -5.54 1.12
CA PHE A 104 25.18 -4.85 0.54
C PHE A 104 23.88 -5.60 0.86
N GLU A 105 22.99 -4.95 1.61
CA GLU A 105 21.84 -5.60 2.25
C GLU A 105 20.91 -6.28 1.25
N TRP A 106 20.71 -5.68 0.06
CA TRP A 106 19.90 -6.23 -1.02
C TRP A 106 20.35 -7.62 -1.50
N VAL A 107 21.65 -7.91 -1.40
CA VAL A 107 22.26 -9.18 -1.87
C VAL A 107 22.62 -10.09 -0.69
N SER A 108 22.09 -9.83 0.52
CA SER A 108 22.45 -10.64 1.69
C SER A 108 21.92 -12.08 1.60
N ASP A 109 22.68 -13.04 2.14
CA ASP A 109 22.33 -14.47 2.17
C ASP A 109 21.00 -14.76 2.90
N ASN A 110 20.54 -13.82 3.71
CA ASN A 110 19.28 -13.89 4.46
C ASN A 110 18.07 -13.63 3.55
N LEU A 111 18.27 -12.98 2.40
CA LEU A 111 17.30 -12.78 1.34
C LEU A 111 17.55 -13.84 0.26
N LYS A 112 17.24 -15.10 0.57
CA LYS A 112 17.33 -16.20 -0.39
C LYS A 112 16.43 -15.90 -1.59
N TRP A 113 17.03 -15.55 -2.72
CA TRP A 113 16.31 -15.35 -3.97
C TRP A 113 15.58 -16.62 -4.36
N PRO A 114 14.42 -16.54 -5.04
CA PRO A 114 13.62 -17.71 -5.40
C PRO A 114 14.43 -18.79 -6.14
N TRP A 115 15.33 -18.39 -7.04
CA TRP A 115 16.19 -19.30 -7.82
C TRP A 115 17.44 -19.80 -7.06
N GLN A 116 17.79 -19.20 -5.91
CA GLN A 116 18.90 -19.69 -5.07
C GLN A 116 18.52 -20.88 -4.20
N LYS A 117 17.23 -21.21 -4.08
CA LYS A 117 16.76 -22.35 -3.28
C LYS A 117 17.04 -23.72 -3.92
N GLU A 118 17.41 -23.75 -5.19
CA GLU A 118 17.51 -24.99 -5.98
C GLU A 118 18.92 -25.61 -5.99
N GLY A 119 19.86 -25.06 -5.21
CA GLY A 119 21.28 -25.46 -5.23
C GLY A 119 21.75 -26.38 -4.09
N GLU A 120 20.91 -26.71 -3.11
CA GLU A 120 21.26 -27.61 -2.01
C GLU A 120 20.69 -29.02 -2.32
N MET A 121 21.45 -29.81 -3.08
CA MET A 121 21.28 -31.27 -3.24
C MET A 121 22.14 -32.03 -2.24
#